data_AF-A0AAW0FSV8-F1
#
_entry.id   AF-A0AAW0FSV8-F1
#
_cell.length_a   1.000
_cell.length_b   1.000
_cell.length_c   1.000
_cell.angle_alpha   90.00
_cell.angle_beta   90.00
_cell.angle_gamma   90.00
#
_symmetry.space_group_name_H-M   'P 1'
#
loop_
_entity.id
_entity.type
_entity.pdbx_description
1 polymer ?
#
loop_
_entity_poly.entity_id
_entity_poly.type
_entity_poly.pdbx_seq_one_letter_code
_entity_poly.pdbx_strand_id
1 'polypeptide(L)'
;MRGISMTNYQVYFPELLGPLLRSLIHLTTPPFTNEDHPELRPKVIISYKVRSLLKETPFWSAFGLWFYFEPVLYRPKPSTLKEASDLINITGTCLSTDRSQGTREDHDEGDEWRIYGASGDNESPTFVFVGRRRPESAFWWVPDSDEGLLAGAGAHGTDTTKSDNTFESILFLNLLVED
;
A
#
# COMPACT_ATOMS: atom_id res chain seq x y z
N MET A 1 38.46 6.10 -9.96
CA MET A 1 37.11 6.39 -10.48
C MET A 1 36.19 6.65 -9.29
N ARG A 2 35.74 7.90 -9.10
CA ARG A 2 34.74 8.22 -8.08
C ARG A 2 33.36 8.06 -8.73
N GLY A 3 32.63 7.02 -8.35
CA GLY A 3 31.25 6.85 -8.75
C GLY A 3 30.40 7.88 -8.01
N ILE A 4 29.81 8.81 -8.75
CA ILE A 4 28.76 9.68 -8.23
C ILE A 4 27.50 8.81 -8.20
N SER A 5 27.15 8.31 -7.02
CA SER A 5 25.83 7.74 -6.78
C SER A 5 24.84 8.90 -6.67
N MET A 6 24.08 9.18 -7.72
CA MET A 6 22.93 10.09 -7.65
C MET A 6 21.76 9.38 -6.97
N THR A 7 21.86 9.15 -5.67
CA THR A 7 20.69 8.91 -4.82
C THR A 7 20.13 10.26 -4.40
N ASN A 8 19.44 10.96 -5.30
CA ASN A 8 18.75 12.16 -4.89
C ASN A 8 17.35 12.23 -5.48
N TYR A 9 16.39 11.78 -4.66
CA TYR A 9 14.95 11.94 -4.84
C TYR A 9 14.51 13.42 -4.70
N GLN A 10 15.34 14.39 -5.11
CA GLN A 10 15.22 15.79 -4.70
C GLN A 10 14.07 16.57 -5.34
N VAL A 11 13.29 15.96 -6.22
CA VAL A 11 12.20 16.67 -6.91
C VAL A 11 10.89 15.91 -6.75
N TYR A 12 10.28 16.08 -5.57
CA TYR A 12 8.90 15.73 -5.30
C TYR A 12 8.01 16.92 -5.71
N PHE A 13 7.05 16.69 -6.61
CA PHE A 13 6.16 17.72 -7.16
C PHE A 13 4.73 17.55 -6.61
N PRO A 14 4.37 18.21 -5.50
CA PRO A 14 3.03 18.12 -4.93
C PRO A 14 1.95 18.61 -5.90
N GLU A 15 2.29 19.52 -6.82
CA GLU A 15 1.35 20.07 -7.80
C GLU A 15 0.83 19.05 -8.79
N LEU A 16 1.43 17.85 -8.86
CA LEU A 16 0.91 16.75 -9.69
C LEU A 16 -0.16 15.92 -8.98
N LEU A 17 -0.33 16.07 -7.66
CA LEU A 17 -1.27 15.26 -6.88
C LEU A 17 -2.73 15.56 -7.22
N GLY A 18 -3.08 16.83 -7.36
CA GLY A 18 -4.43 17.25 -7.75
C GLY A 18 -4.80 16.80 -9.16
N PRO A 19 -3.98 17.11 -10.19
CA PRO A 19 -4.19 16.61 -11.55
C PRO A 19 -4.26 15.08 -11.63
N LEU A 20 -3.45 14.37 -10.83
CA LEU A 20 -3.49 12.91 -10.74
C LEU A 20 -4.84 12.43 -10.21
N LEU A 21 -5.31 12.97 -9.06
CA LEU A 21 -6.60 12.62 -8.49
C LEU A 21 -7.75 12.89 -9.47
N ARG A 22 -7.73 14.07 -10.11
CA ARG A 22 -8.71 14.44 -11.15
C ARG A 22 -8.73 13.43 -12.30
N SER A 23 -7.56 13.03 -12.78
CA SER A 23 -7.43 12.05 -13.86
C SER A 23 -8.01 10.70 -13.45
N LEU A 24 -7.74 10.23 -12.23
CA LEU A 24 -8.31 9.00 -11.70
C LEU A 24 -9.84 9.07 -11.61
N ILE A 25 -10.40 10.20 -11.16
CA ILE A 25 -11.84 10.42 -11.11
C ILE A 25 -12.45 10.35 -12.51
N HIS A 26 -11.86 11.06 -13.48
CA HIS A 26 -12.36 11.06 -14.86
C HIS A 26 -12.30 9.67 -15.51
N LEU A 27 -11.19 8.94 -15.34
CA LEU A 27 -11.01 7.59 -15.89
C LEU A 27 -11.91 6.53 -15.24
N THR A 28 -12.50 6.85 -14.08
CA THR A 28 -13.42 5.96 -13.35
C THR A 28 -14.87 6.46 -13.37
N THR A 29 -15.18 7.35 -14.32
CA THR A 29 -16.51 7.93 -14.59
C THR A 29 -16.93 7.61 -16.03
N PRO A 30 -18.24 7.64 -16.40
CA PRO A 30 -18.66 7.47 -17.78
C PRO A 30 -17.95 8.43 -18.75
N PRO A 31 -17.64 7.99 -19.99
CA PRO A 31 -18.05 6.73 -20.61
C PRO A 31 -17.12 5.55 -20.32
N PHE A 32 -16.11 5.71 -19.46
CA PHE A 32 -15.12 4.65 -19.18
C PHE A 32 -15.65 3.58 -18.20
N THR A 33 -16.82 3.83 -17.60
CA THR A 33 -17.52 2.89 -16.74
C THR A 33 -18.88 2.57 -17.34
N ASN A 34 -19.22 1.28 -17.36
CA ASN A 34 -20.54 0.81 -17.77
C ASN A 34 -21.39 0.58 -16.50
N GLU A 35 -22.54 1.26 -16.40
CA GLU A 35 -23.44 1.09 -15.26
C GLU A 35 -24.12 -0.29 -15.26
N ASP A 36 -24.32 -0.88 -16.45
CA ASP A 36 -24.95 -2.20 -16.61
C ASP A 36 -24.07 -3.35 -16.10
N HIS A 37 -22.76 -3.11 -16.02
CA HIS A 37 -21.74 -4.10 -15.65
C HIS A 37 -20.88 -3.61 -14.47
N PRO A 38 -21.41 -3.55 -13.24
CA PRO A 38 -20.68 -3.07 -12.07
C PRO A 38 -19.41 -3.87 -11.76
N GLU A 39 -19.35 -5.14 -12.17
CA GLU A 39 -18.18 -6.02 -12.06
C GLU A 39 -17.00 -5.59 -12.94
N LEU A 40 -17.26 -4.84 -14.00
CA LEU A 40 -16.25 -4.34 -14.93
C LEU A 40 -15.74 -2.93 -14.55
N ARG A 41 -16.17 -2.38 -13.41
CA ARG A 41 -15.70 -1.07 -12.95
C ARG A 41 -14.18 -1.07 -12.78
N PRO A 42 -13.49 -0.03 -13.27
CA PRO A 42 -12.04 0.06 -13.15
C PRO A 42 -11.58 0.00 -11.69
N LYS A 43 -10.50 -0.77 -11.47
CA LYS A 43 -9.77 -0.77 -10.20
C LYS A 43 -8.49 0.04 -10.38
N VAL A 44 -8.19 0.89 -9.41
CA VAL A 44 -6.97 1.69 -9.39
C VAL A 44 -5.95 0.94 -8.55
N ILE A 45 -4.87 0.46 -9.17
CA ILE A 45 -3.77 -0.19 -8.44
C ILE A 45 -2.65 0.84 -8.27
N ILE A 46 -2.31 1.15 -7.02
CA ILE A 46 -1.28 2.15 -6.69
C ILE A 46 -0.13 1.45 -5.98
N SER A 47 1.04 1.44 -6.62
CA SER A 47 2.30 1.13 -5.94
C SER A 47 2.84 2.43 -5.34
N TYR A 48 3.07 2.44 -4.03
CA TYR A 48 3.36 3.63 -3.27
C TYR A 48 4.53 3.43 -2.32
N LYS A 49 5.50 4.33 -2.41
CA LYS A 49 6.64 4.42 -1.49
C LYS A 49 6.62 5.79 -0.84
N VAL A 50 6.52 5.84 0.48
CA VAL A 50 6.48 7.09 1.24
C VAL A 50 7.73 7.92 0.94
N ARG A 51 7.55 9.18 0.52
CA ARG A 51 8.64 10.15 0.32
C ARG A 51 8.57 11.28 1.32
N SER A 52 7.37 11.81 1.50
CA SER A 52 7.10 12.92 2.40
C SER A 52 5.64 12.87 2.80
N LEU A 53 5.38 12.22 3.94
CA LEU A 53 4.02 12.03 4.44
C LEU A 53 3.23 13.34 4.47
N LEU A 54 3.82 14.42 5.00
CA LEU A 54 3.16 15.73 5.07
C LEU A 54 2.73 16.27 3.70
N LYS A 55 3.51 16.03 2.64
CA LYS A 55 3.17 16.49 1.28
C LYS A 55 2.21 15.54 0.56
N GLU A 56 2.20 14.27 0.94
CA GLU A 56 1.39 13.21 0.33
C GLU A 56 0.01 13.08 1.00
N THR A 57 -0.12 13.45 2.27
CA THR A 57 -1.38 13.37 3.04
C THR A 57 -2.57 14.04 2.35
N PRO A 58 -2.47 15.28 1.80
CA PRO A 58 -3.62 15.89 1.11
C PRO A 58 -4.17 15.03 -0.02
N PHE A 59 -3.30 14.35 -0.77
CA PHE A 59 -3.71 13.41 -1.81
C PHE A 59 -4.46 12.22 -1.22
N TRP A 60 -3.90 11.56 -0.20
CA TRP A 60 -4.49 10.36 0.39
C TRP A 60 -5.82 10.65 1.09
N SER A 61 -5.90 11.76 1.82
CA SER A 61 -7.11 12.22 2.47
C SER A 61 -8.20 12.56 1.46
N ALA A 62 -7.87 13.22 0.34
CA ALA A 62 -8.83 13.49 -0.72
C ALA A 62 -9.20 12.18 -1.44
N PHE A 63 -8.24 11.35 -1.81
CA PHE A 63 -8.45 10.08 -2.49
C PHE A 63 -9.43 9.18 -1.74
N GLY A 64 -9.33 9.08 -0.42
CA GLY A 64 -10.26 8.30 0.42
C GLY A 64 -11.71 8.78 0.41
N LEU A 65 -11.96 10.07 0.12
CA LEU A 65 -13.32 10.59 -0.09
C LEU A 65 -13.89 10.09 -1.42
N TRP A 66 -13.06 10.03 -2.46
CA TRP A 66 -13.46 9.68 -3.83
C TRP A 66 -13.46 8.16 -4.08
N PHE A 67 -12.62 7.40 -3.37
CA PHE A 67 -12.37 5.97 -3.57
C PHE A 67 -12.40 5.20 -2.24
N TYR A 68 -12.92 3.97 -2.27
CA TYR A 68 -12.58 2.96 -1.28
C TYR A 68 -11.22 2.38 -1.64
N PHE A 69 -10.32 2.17 -0.69
CA PHE A 69 -9.07 1.48 -0.96
C PHE A 69 -8.57 0.67 0.21
N GLU A 70 -7.81 -0.37 -0.09
CA GLU A 70 -7.29 -1.34 0.87
C GLU A 70 -5.85 -1.74 0.50
N PRO A 71 -5.00 -2.07 1.49
CA PRO A 71 -3.67 -2.60 1.20
C PRO A 71 -3.77 -4.02 0.65
N VAL A 72 -2.85 -4.38 -0.24
CA VAL A 72 -2.70 -5.76 -0.69
C VAL A 72 -2.04 -6.57 0.42
N LEU A 73 -2.70 -7.64 0.84
CA LEU A 73 -2.15 -8.63 1.77
C LEU A 73 -1.52 -9.78 1.00
N TYR A 74 -0.42 -10.32 1.52
CA TYR A 74 0.21 -11.53 1.02
C TYR A 74 0.49 -12.49 2.17
N ARG A 75 0.58 -13.76 1.83
CA ARG A 75 1.02 -14.81 2.75
C ARG A 75 2.28 -15.44 2.14
N PRO A 76 3.45 -15.33 2.80
CA PRO A 76 4.63 -16.07 2.40
C PRO A 76 4.29 -17.56 2.37
N LYS A 77 4.87 -18.33 1.43
CA LYS A 77 4.88 -19.78 1.60
C LYS A 77 6.11 -20.13 2.42
N PRO A 78 6.01 -21.02 3.42
CA PRO A 78 7.20 -21.54 4.08
C PRO A 78 8.11 -22.10 2.98
N SER A 79 9.32 -21.55 2.90
CA SER A 79 10.27 -21.96 1.89
C SER A 79 10.74 -23.38 2.23
N THR A 80 10.38 -24.34 1.39
CA THR A 80 10.87 -25.74 1.44
C THR A 80 12.39 -25.86 1.28
N LEU A 81 13.12 -24.73 1.24
CA LEU A 81 14.55 -24.64 1.06
C LEU A 81 15.34 -24.69 2.38
N LYS A 82 14.70 -24.61 3.55
CA LYS A 82 15.37 -24.94 4.83
C LYS A 82 15.59 -26.45 5.02
N GLU A 83 14.73 -27.30 4.44
CA GLU A 83 14.92 -28.75 4.50
C GLU A 83 16.12 -29.22 3.66
N ALA A 84 16.52 -28.47 2.62
CA ALA A 84 17.69 -28.82 1.81
C ALA A 84 19.02 -28.40 2.45
N SER A 85 19.04 -27.35 3.29
CA SER A 85 20.26 -26.97 4.03
C SER A 85 20.61 -27.94 5.15
N ASP A 86 19.61 -28.63 5.72
CA ASP A 86 19.84 -29.65 6.76
C ASP A 86 20.34 -30.98 6.19
N LEU A 87 20.10 -31.25 4.90
CA LEU A 87 20.68 -32.41 4.21
C LEU A 87 22.13 -32.20 3.77
N ILE A 88 22.63 -30.96 3.72
CA ILE A 88 24.04 -30.67 3.35
C ILE A 88 25.01 -30.92 4.52
N ASN A 89 24.51 -31.09 5.75
CA ASN A 89 25.32 -31.49 6.89
C ASN A 89 25.53 -33.03 7.01
N ILE A 90 24.98 -33.83 6.08
CA ILE A 90 25.02 -35.30 6.18
C ILE A 90 26.38 -35.91 5.77
N THR A 91 27.30 -35.15 5.20
CA THR A 91 28.69 -35.60 5.00
C THR A 91 29.67 -34.82 5.86
N GLY A 92 29.73 -35.14 7.15
CA GLY A 92 30.90 -34.82 7.97
C GLY A 92 30.70 -34.83 9.48
N THR A 93 30.96 -35.99 10.09
CA THR A 93 31.41 -36.20 11.50
C THR A 93 30.35 -36.28 12.61
N CYS A 94 30.31 -37.47 13.22
CA CYS A 94 29.59 -37.84 14.43
C CYS A 94 30.36 -37.41 15.69
N LEU A 95 29.68 -36.87 16.70
CA LEU A 95 29.90 -37.15 18.13
C LEU A 95 28.82 -36.49 19.00
N SER A 96 28.42 -37.27 20.00
CA SER A 96 27.27 -37.13 20.90
C SER A 96 27.25 -35.82 21.70
N THR A 97 26.07 -35.25 21.93
CA THR A 97 25.74 -34.69 23.25
C THR A 97 24.26 -34.82 23.53
N ASP A 98 23.98 -35.61 24.57
CA ASP A 98 22.71 -35.80 25.24
C ASP A 98 22.28 -34.49 25.93
N ARG A 99 21.11 -33.94 25.60
CA ARG A 99 20.47 -32.85 26.36
C ARG A 99 19.01 -32.64 25.97
N SER A 100 18.13 -33.13 26.84
CA SER A 100 16.87 -32.52 27.29
C SER A 100 15.92 -31.89 26.25
N GLN A 101 14.76 -32.55 26.11
CA GLN A 101 13.49 -32.01 25.62
C GLN A 101 13.27 -30.56 26.08
N GLY A 102 13.40 -29.63 25.14
CA GLY A 102 12.66 -28.38 25.12
C GLY A 102 11.85 -28.40 23.83
N THR A 103 10.52 -28.48 23.94
CA THR A 103 9.61 -28.24 22.84
C THR A 103 9.83 -26.80 22.35
N ARG A 104 10.70 -26.63 21.36
CA ARG A 104 10.77 -25.40 20.57
C ARG A 104 9.52 -25.40 19.72
N GLU A 105 8.53 -24.64 20.15
CA GLU A 105 7.47 -24.17 19.28
C GLU A 105 8.14 -23.21 18.29
N ASP A 106 8.74 -23.76 17.23
CA ASP A 106 9.12 -22.99 16.05
C ASP A 106 7.78 -22.57 15.41
N HIS A 107 7.27 -21.43 15.86
CA HIS A 107 6.15 -20.76 15.22
C HIS A 107 6.54 -20.51 13.77
N ASP A 108 5.86 -21.19 12.85
CA ASP A 108 6.01 -21.04 11.42
C ASP A 108 5.66 -19.60 11.03
N GLU A 109 6.68 -18.75 11.00
CA GLU A 109 6.62 -17.34 10.58
C GLU A 109 6.07 -17.18 9.14
N GLY A 110 5.87 -18.30 8.41
CA GLY A 110 5.26 -18.38 7.09
C GLY A 110 3.73 -18.48 7.04
N ASP A 111 2.98 -18.61 8.14
CA ASP A 111 1.51 -18.74 8.06
C ASP A 111 0.76 -17.38 8.08
N GLU A 112 1.43 -16.30 8.48
CA GLU A 112 0.76 -15.04 8.76
C GLU A 112 0.51 -14.18 7.50
N TRP A 113 -0.71 -13.62 7.41
CA TRP A 113 -1.03 -12.60 6.40
C TRP A 113 -0.37 -11.27 6.75
N ARG A 114 0.40 -10.73 5.81
CA ARG A 114 1.16 -9.48 5.99
C ARG A 114 0.81 -8.49 4.88
N ILE A 115 0.98 -7.19 5.14
CA ILE A 115 0.83 -6.16 4.11
C ILE A 115 2.00 -6.25 3.13
N TYR A 116 1.70 -6.29 1.83
CA TYR A 116 2.72 -6.38 0.80
C TYR A 116 3.69 -5.19 0.86
N GLY A 117 4.97 -5.52 1.00
CA GLY A 117 6.08 -4.56 1.07
C GLY A 117 6.28 -3.88 2.43
N ALA A 118 5.59 -4.34 3.47
CA ALA A 118 5.82 -3.95 4.86
C ALA A 118 7.02 -4.66 5.52
N SER A 119 7.40 -5.85 5.06
CA SER A 119 8.45 -6.67 5.70
C SER A 119 9.83 -6.00 5.64
N GLY A 120 10.50 -5.97 6.79
CA GLY A 120 11.57 -5.04 7.20
C GLY A 120 12.96 -5.13 6.57
N ASP A 121 13.13 -5.73 5.39
CA ASP A 121 14.45 -5.73 4.72
C ASP A 121 14.67 -4.49 3.83
N ASN A 122 13.64 -3.66 3.66
CA ASN A 122 13.68 -2.46 2.84
C ASN A 122 13.82 -1.21 3.69
N GLU A 123 14.86 -0.40 3.44
CA GLU A 123 15.06 0.93 4.04
C GLU A 123 13.87 1.90 3.82
N SER A 124 12.98 1.56 2.88
CA SER A 124 11.74 2.29 2.64
C SER A 124 10.65 1.35 2.08
N PRO A 125 9.66 0.96 2.89
CA PRO A 125 8.63 0.02 2.49
C PRO A 125 7.83 0.55 1.28
N THR A 126 7.42 -0.38 0.41
CA THR A 126 6.61 -0.07 -0.78
C THR A 126 5.26 -0.75 -0.64
N PHE A 127 4.22 0.03 -0.39
CA PHE A 127 2.86 -0.43 -0.24
C PHE A 127 2.20 -0.60 -1.60
N VAL A 128 1.26 -1.54 -1.71
CA VAL A 128 0.37 -1.66 -2.86
C VAL A 128 -1.06 -1.51 -2.38
N PHE A 129 -1.80 -0.59 -2.99
CA PHE A 129 -3.21 -0.35 -2.70
C PHE A 129 -4.08 -0.70 -3.89
N VAL A 130 -5.28 -1.21 -3.59
CA VAL A 130 -6.34 -1.41 -4.58
C VAL A 130 -7.49 -0.48 -4.25
N GLY A 131 -7.67 0.54 -5.09
CA GLY A 131 -8.75 1.50 -5.04
C GLY A 131 -9.93 1.14 -5.94
N ARG A 132 -11.15 1.41 -5.47
CA ARG A 132 -12.40 1.31 -6.21
C ARG A 132 -13.18 2.61 -6.06
N ARG A 133 -13.74 3.12 -7.16
CA ARG A 133 -14.58 4.31 -7.14
C ARG A 133 -15.77 4.09 -6.21
N ARG A 134 -16.03 5.02 -5.28
CA ARG A 134 -17.24 4.93 -4.45
C ARG A 134 -18.48 5.14 -5.33
N PRO A 135 -19.53 4.30 -5.26
CA PRO A 135 -20.71 4.47 -6.09
C PRO A 135 -21.37 5.84 -5.92
N GLU A 136 -21.46 6.31 -4.68
CA GLU A 136 -22.04 7.61 -4.33
C GLU A 136 -21.25 8.79 -4.90
N SER A 137 -19.93 8.63 -5.07
CA SER A 137 -19.08 9.72 -5.54
C SER A 137 -19.13 9.93 -7.04
N ALA A 138 -19.66 8.98 -7.81
CA ALA A 138 -19.81 9.07 -9.26
C ALA A 138 -20.63 10.30 -9.71
N PHE A 139 -21.56 10.76 -8.87
CA PHE A 139 -22.45 11.89 -9.16
C PHE A 139 -22.02 13.19 -8.47
N TRP A 140 -20.91 13.18 -7.74
CA TRP A 140 -20.42 14.38 -7.08
C TRP A 140 -19.82 15.34 -8.10
N TRP A 141 -20.07 16.62 -7.89
CA TRP A 141 -19.41 17.67 -8.65
C TRP A 141 -17.92 17.69 -8.32
N VAL A 142 -17.07 17.70 -9.35
CA VAL A 142 -15.62 17.79 -9.23
C VAL A 142 -15.22 19.27 -9.35
N PRO A 143 -14.55 19.87 -8.35
CA PRO A 143 -14.09 21.25 -8.42
C PRO A 143 -13.12 21.49 -9.57
N ASP A 144 -13.17 22.65 -10.22
CA ASP A 144 -12.24 23.00 -11.31
C ASP A 144 -10.81 23.24 -10.82
N SER A 145 -10.64 23.71 -9.58
CA SER A 145 -9.33 23.89 -8.94
C SER A 145 -8.85 22.58 -8.31
N ASP A 146 -7.57 22.27 -8.52
CA ASP A 146 -6.91 21.12 -7.93
C ASP A 146 -6.65 21.31 -6.43
N GLU A 147 -6.41 22.54 -5.99
CA GLU A 147 -6.32 22.89 -4.58
C GLU A 147 -7.65 22.62 -3.85
N GLY A 148 -8.78 23.01 -4.46
CA GLY A 148 -10.11 22.70 -3.95
C GLY A 148 -10.39 21.19 -3.89
N LEU A 149 -10.00 20.47 -4.95
CA LEU A 149 -10.14 19.01 -5.02
C LEU A 149 -9.33 18.30 -3.92
N LEU A 150 -8.07 18.71 -3.70
CA LEU A 150 -7.21 18.16 -2.63
C LEU A 150 -7.68 18.57 -1.23
N ALA A 151 -8.39 19.69 -1.09
CA ALA A 151 -9.04 20.09 0.16
C ALA A 151 -10.36 19.35 0.44
N GLY A 152 -10.77 18.44 -0.46
CA GLY A 152 -11.98 17.64 -0.34
C GLY A 152 -13.27 18.37 -0.72
N ALA A 153 -13.20 19.51 -1.42
CA ALA A 153 -14.38 20.17 -1.96
C ALA A 153 -15.06 19.27 -3.02
N GLY A 154 -16.38 19.40 -3.14
CA GLY A 154 -17.21 18.57 -4.01
C GLY A 154 -17.56 17.19 -3.43
N ALA A 155 -16.78 16.69 -2.46
CA ALA A 155 -17.11 15.44 -1.79
C ALA A 155 -18.47 15.52 -1.09
N HIS A 156 -19.29 14.46 -1.18
CA HIS A 156 -20.70 14.45 -0.76
C HIS A 156 -21.58 15.52 -1.42
N GLY A 157 -21.17 16.09 -2.55
CA GLY A 157 -21.93 17.13 -3.26
C GLY A 157 -21.94 18.49 -2.57
N THR A 158 -21.01 18.77 -1.65
CA THR A 158 -20.91 20.08 -1.00
C THR A 158 -19.54 20.71 -1.20
N ASP A 159 -19.49 22.04 -1.19
CA ASP A 159 -18.24 22.83 -1.33
C ASP A 159 -17.42 22.92 -0.03
N THR A 160 -17.87 22.27 1.05
CA THR A 160 -17.13 22.27 2.32
C THR A 160 -15.90 21.37 2.24
N THR A 161 -14.80 21.80 2.85
CA THR A 161 -13.57 21.01 2.96
C THR A 161 -13.81 19.74 3.79
N LYS A 162 -13.18 18.64 3.38
CA LYS A 162 -13.32 17.32 4.00
C LYS A 162 -12.00 16.56 3.87
N SER A 163 -11.82 15.57 4.73
CA SER A 163 -10.68 14.65 4.67
C SER A 163 -11.11 13.26 5.10
N ASP A 164 -10.49 12.25 4.51
CA ASP A 164 -10.57 10.85 4.92
C ASP A 164 -9.28 10.46 5.67
N ASN A 165 -9.37 9.51 6.62
CA ASN A 165 -8.26 9.05 7.46
C ASN A 165 -7.90 7.57 7.26
N THR A 166 -8.40 6.94 6.19
CA THR A 166 -8.19 5.51 5.90
C THR A 166 -6.70 5.22 5.72
N PHE A 167 -5.97 6.11 5.05
CA PHE A 167 -4.56 5.92 4.76
C PHE A 167 -3.71 5.90 6.04
N GLU A 168 -3.91 6.88 6.93
CA GLU A 168 -3.26 6.96 8.24
C GLU A 168 -3.56 5.72 9.07
N SER A 169 -4.83 5.29 9.07
CA SER A 169 -5.24 4.07 9.78
C SER A 169 -4.48 2.83 9.26
N ILE A 170 -4.32 2.69 7.95
CA ILE A 170 -3.54 1.59 7.35
C ILE A 170 -2.06 1.70 7.71
N LEU A 171 -1.48 2.89 7.68
CA LEU A 171 -0.08 3.09 8.07
C LEU A 171 0.17 2.76 9.55
N PHE A 172 -0.75 3.14 10.45
CA PHE A 172 -0.64 2.80 11.88
C PHE A 172 -0.82 1.31 12.15
N LEU A 173 -1.73 0.63 11.44
CA LEU A 173 -1.87 -0.82 11.55
C LEU A 173 -0.57 -1.55 11.19
N ASN A 174 0.23 -1.00 10.26
CA ASN A 174 1.52 -1.58 9.91
C ASN A 174 2.59 -1.41 11.01
N LEU A 175 2.56 -0.30 11.74
CA LEU A 175 3.53 0.00 12.80
C LEU A 175 3.25 -0.76 14.10
N LEU A 176 2.00 -1.17 14.34
CA LEU A 176 1.60 -1.90 15.55
C LEU A 176 1.86 -3.42 15.49
N VAL A 177 2.30 -3.94 14.33
CA VAL A 177 2.61 -5.37 14.14
C VAL A 177 4.09 -5.68 14.47
N GLU A 178 4.91 -4.68 14.82
CA GLU A 178 6.35 -4.83 15.10
C GLU A 178 6.73 -5.02 16.59
N ASP A 179 5.80 -5.43 17.48
CA ASP A 179 6.10 -5.73 18.91
C ASP A 179 6.15 -7.24 19.23
#